data_AF-S3CDF7-F1
#
_entry.id   AF-S3CDF7-F1
#
_cell.length_a   1.000
_cell.length_b   1.000
_cell.length_c   1.000
_cell.angle_alpha   90.00
_cell.angle_beta   90.00
_cell.angle_gamma   90.00
#
_symmetry.space_group_name_H-M   'P 1'
#
loop_
_entity.id
_entity.type
_entity.pdbx_description
1 polymer ?
#
loop_
_entity_poly.entity_id
_entity_poly.type
_entity_poly.pdbx_seq_one_letter_code
_entity_poly.pdbx_strand_id
1 'polypeptide(L)'
;MVTLLSTLTSKNPQLDTSKVPLGPNTVCRRAKEPLGWIPWAEFSYDNLTAIFNEQLMARYDGPSTSRTSTLPLDLEICNEQTFELALHRFIMPTVNHCLAVSSTKPHYGPGSRCTLPDAKPDWSCVGRGVYFNYVPGDTKLSAKFWPSMLDTNFREWQKVIGQVMTYQLKFASRYGFIITDDVLVVMRITSERTGPGIATSRGRRPELVQSVNYNNVDASDANTAASFVDDQPLDWEVNPPQYAILALWCLAMMSVKGGNNIDCSYPALNSWRIEGSRYVHNSSGVTKKRAGRRDVIQGRDPDAAGDWFYAEGEASSSGQNEYGQRERGEEDEEDRDEEDGDDDDGDDDAGDVDGVGGDSGPGTHGGEGDAGPVGSHGGDGSDTETIVPGLRRMHVSIKKHFLTRRPYFIDARGREVDTDVTEWTRVRHHYELSGRRHIYVADTFPE
;
A
#
# COMPACT_ATOMS: atom_id res chain seq x y z
N MET A 1 2.24 31.85 17.35
CA MET A 1 1.13 30.91 17.09
C MET A 1 1.74 29.69 16.43
N VAL A 2 1.53 28.49 16.98
CA VAL A 2 2.06 27.25 16.42
C VAL A 2 1.08 26.75 15.37
N THR A 3 1.56 26.47 14.15
CA THR A 3 0.76 25.93 13.05
C THR A 3 0.87 24.42 12.97
N LEU A 4 -0.09 23.75 12.33
CA LEU A 4 0.01 22.32 12.06
C LEU A 4 1.31 21.98 11.33
N LEU A 5 1.71 22.78 10.32
CA LEU A 5 2.97 22.58 9.60
C LEU A 5 4.16 22.57 10.56
N SER A 6 4.30 23.60 11.41
CA SER A 6 5.43 23.71 12.34
C SER A 6 5.50 22.53 13.32
N THR A 7 4.35 21.98 13.71
CA THR A 7 4.26 20.80 14.57
C THR A 7 4.62 19.52 13.81
N LEU A 8 4.08 19.35 12.60
CA LEU A 8 4.29 18.17 11.74
C LEU A 8 5.71 18.08 11.17
N THR A 9 6.45 19.20 11.15
CA THR A 9 7.87 19.24 10.76
C THR A 9 8.80 19.38 11.97
N SER A 10 8.29 19.19 13.18
CA SER A 10 9.14 19.17 14.37
C SER A 10 10.07 17.95 14.31
N LYS A 11 11.29 18.09 14.85
CA LYS A 11 12.24 16.98 14.87
C LYS A 11 11.61 15.77 15.58
N ASN A 12 11.98 14.57 15.17
CA ASN A 12 11.65 13.34 15.89
C ASN A 12 12.55 13.17 17.13
N PRO A 13 12.15 12.37 18.14
CA PRO A 13 13.09 11.92 19.15
C PRO A 13 14.26 11.16 18.49
N GLN A 14 15.44 11.28 19.08
CA GLN A 14 16.57 10.44 18.69
C GLN A 14 16.39 9.10 19.40
N LEU A 15 16.32 8.02 18.63
CA LEU A 15 16.18 6.67 19.15
C LEU A 15 17.57 6.03 19.28
N ASP A 16 17.76 5.25 20.33
CA ASP A 16 18.95 4.42 20.50
C ASP A 16 18.69 3.04 19.89
N THR A 17 19.32 2.77 18.75
CA THR A 17 19.17 1.52 18.00
C THR A 17 20.38 0.60 18.16
N SER A 18 21.28 0.88 19.11
CA SER A 18 22.52 0.12 19.29
C SER A 18 22.31 -1.36 19.66
N LYS A 19 21.10 -1.71 20.14
CA LYS A 19 20.73 -3.07 20.56
C LYS A 19 19.90 -3.82 19.51
N VAL A 20 19.64 -3.22 18.35
CA VAL A 20 18.91 -3.88 17.27
C VAL A 20 19.76 -5.02 16.70
N PRO A 21 19.27 -6.28 16.71
CA PRO A 21 19.98 -7.38 16.12
C PRO A 21 19.92 -7.30 14.59
N LEU A 22 21.03 -7.66 13.95
CA LEU A 22 21.03 -7.97 12.52
C LEU A 22 20.22 -9.26 12.29
N GLY A 23 19.48 -9.30 11.20
CA GLY A 23 18.73 -10.50 10.83
C GLY A 23 17.86 -10.31 9.59
N PRO A 24 17.35 -11.42 9.03
CA PRO A 24 16.47 -11.38 7.87
C PRO A 24 15.08 -10.84 8.23
N ASN A 25 14.35 -10.38 7.21
CA ASN A 25 12.94 -10.03 7.36
C ASN A 25 12.09 -11.30 7.47
N THR A 26 11.03 -11.19 8.27
CA THR A 26 10.00 -12.23 8.42
C THR A 26 9.35 -12.51 7.07
N VAL A 27 9.08 -13.79 6.79
CA VAL A 27 8.44 -14.21 5.54
C VAL A 27 6.92 -14.19 5.70
N CYS A 28 6.24 -13.39 4.89
CA CYS A 28 4.79 -13.51 4.70
C CYS A 28 4.50 -14.62 3.69
N ARG A 29 3.91 -15.74 4.14
CA ARG A 29 3.70 -16.98 3.35
C ARG A 29 2.85 -16.80 2.07
N ARG A 30 2.22 -15.64 1.88
CA ARG A 30 1.35 -15.30 0.73
C ARG A 30 1.54 -13.85 0.27
N ALA A 31 2.73 -13.29 0.45
CA ALA A 31 3.06 -11.97 -0.07
C ALA A 31 2.85 -11.95 -1.60
N LYS A 32 2.16 -10.92 -2.09
CA LYS A 32 2.07 -10.68 -3.53
C LYS A 32 3.35 -9.97 -3.97
N GLU A 33 3.95 -10.45 -5.05
CA GLU A 33 5.17 -9.85 -5.56
C GLU A 33 4.84 -8.66 -6.48
N PRO A 34 5.48 -7.50 -6.29
CA PRO A 34 5.31 -6.39 -7.21
C PRO A 34 5.92 -6.74 -8.58
N LEU A 35 5.20 -6.44 -9.66
CA LEU A 35 5.71 -6.63 -11.02
C LEU A 35 6.84 -5.65 -11.37
N GLY A 36 6.83 -4.49 -10.72
CA GLY A 36 7.83 -3.44 -10.91
C GLY A 36 7.73 -2.38 -9.81
N TRP A 37 8.71 -1.48 -9.81
CA TRP A 37 8.81 -0.41 -8.84
C TRP A 37 9.33 0.85 -9.53
N ILE A 38 8.71 1.99 -9.22
CA ILE A 38 9.16 3.31 -9.66
C ILE A 38 9.07 4.31 -8.51
N PRO A 39 10.00 5.28 -8.40
CA PRO A 39 9.89 6.34 -7.43
C PRO A 39 8.61 7.16 -7.61
N TRP A 40 7.94 7.48 -6.50
CA TRP A 40 6.76 8.34 -6.52
C TRP A 40 7.16 9.81 -6.38
N ALA A 41 7.77 10.37 -7.43
CA ALA A 41 8.36 11.71 -7.43
C ALA A 41 7.40 12.84 -7.02
N GLU A 42 6.10 12.67 -7.28
CA GLU A 42 5.09 13.67 -6.89
C GLU A 42 4.86 13.75 -5.37
N PHE A 43 5.21 12.72 -4.60
CA PHE A 43 5.07 12.70 -3.14
C PHE A 43 6.27 13.41 -2.49
N SER A 44 6.39 14.72 -2.72
CA SER A 44 7.49 15.56 -2.21
C SER A 44 6.99 16.60 -1.22
N TYR A 45 7.89 17.12 -0.38
CA TYR A 45 7.56 18.16 0.61
C TYR A 45 6.89 19.37 -0.01
N ASP A 46 7.47 19.92 -1.08
CA ASP A 46 6.94 21.11 -1.76
C ASP A 46 5.55 20.88 -2.34
N ASN A 47 5.33 19.70 -2.94
CA ASN A 47 4.03 19.39 -3.53
C ASN A 47 2.97 19.18 -2.45
N LEU A 48 3.30 18.44 -1.38
CA LEU A 48 2.37 18.18 -0.27
C LEU A 48 2.01 19.46 0.48
N THR A 49 2.99 20.33 0.75
CA THR A 49 2.75 21.62 1.39
C THR A 49 1.94 22.56 0.49
N ALA A 50 2.15 22.54 -0.83
CA ALA A 50 1.31 23.27 -1.77
C ALA A 50 -0.15 22.77 -1.79
N ILE A 51 -0.36 21.45 -1.81
CA ILE A 51 -1.68 20.82 -1.83
C ILE A 51 -2.48 21.13 -0.57
N PHE A 52 -1.84 21.04 0.59
CA PHE A 52 -2.49 21.14 1.89
C PHE A 52 -2.20 22.47 2.62
N ASN A 53 -1.72 23.49 1.91
CA ASN A 53 -1.25 24.74 2.52
C ASN A 53 -2.27 25.35 3.50
N GLU A 54 -3.53 25.45 3.09
CA GLU A 54 -4.59 26.03 3.92
C GLU A 54 -4.78 25.24 5.23
N GLN A 55 -4.81 23.91 5.16
CA GLN A 55 -4.95 23.06 6.34
C GLN A 55 -3.69 23.10 7.21
N LEU A 56 -2.51 23.09 6.59
CA LEU A 56 -1.22 23.10 7.28
C LEU A 56 -0.93 24.42 8.01
N MET A 57 -1.49 25.53 7.54
CA MET A 57 -1.40 26.83 8.21
C MET A 57 -2.42 27.01 9.35
N ALA A 58 -3.31 26.04 9.56
CA ALA A 58 -4.25 26.07 10.68
C ALA A 58 -3.52 26.04 12.03
N ARG A 59 -4.18 26.59 13.06
CA ARG A 59 -3.68 26.58 14.43
C ARG A 59 -3.54 25.14 14.94
N TYR A 60 -2.41 24.85 15.58
CA TYR A 60 -2.27 23.64 16.39
C TYR A 60 -2.75 23.89 17.81
N ASP A 61 -3.77 23.15 18.24
CA ASP A 61 -4.37 23.21 19.58
C ASP A 61 -4.12 21.93 20.39
N GLY A 62 -3.21 21.07 19.93
CA GLY A 62 -2.84 19.86 20.67
C GLY A 62 -1.91 20.13 21.84
N PRO A 63 -1.59 19.09 22.64
CA PRO A 63 -0.68 19.22 23.77
C PRO A 63 0.69 19.76 23.32
N SER A 64 1.31 20.55 24.19
CA SER A 64 2.69 21.00 23.95
C SER A 64 3.58 19.79 23.70
N THR A 65 4.35 19.80 22.62
CA THR A 65 5.32 18.75 22.28
C THR A 65 6.55 18.74 23.21
N SER A 66 6.46 19.42 24.36
CA SER A 66 7.43 19.40 25.44
C SER A 66 7.73 17.96 25.84
N ARG A 67 8.87 17.43 25.37
CA ARG A 67 9.38 16.07 25.61
C ARG A 67 9.85 15.85 27.05
N THR A 68 9.36 16.63 28.00
CA THR A 68 9.82 16.68 29.38
C THR A 68 9.56 15.39 30.17
N SER A 69 9.00 14.34 29.55
CA SER A 69 8.71 13.03 30.15
C SER A 69 9.35 11.83 29.44
N THR A 70 10.30 12.02 28.51
CA THR A 70 11.04 10.89 27.91
C THR A 70 12.09 10.34 28.86
N LEU A 71 11.99 9.06 29.24
CA LEU A 71 13.06 8.35 29.95
C LEU A 71 13.98 7.66 28.93
N PRO A 72 15.28 7.45 29.25
CA PRO A 72 16.22 6.81 28.33
C PRO A 72 15.76 5.44 27.79
N LEU A 73 15.15 4.60 28.65
CA LEU A 73 14.63 3.29 28.24
C LEU A 73 13.45 3.38 27.27
N ASP A 74 12.73 4.51 27.21
CA ASP A 74 11.66 4.71 26.23
C ASP A 74 12.20 4.95 24.81
N LEU A 75 13.49 5.28 24.69
CA LEU A 75 14.17 5.56 23.43
C LEU A 75 15.01 4.38 22.95
N GLU A 76 15.16 3.33 23.76
CA GLU A 76 15.96 2.16 23.45
C GLU A 76 15.16 1.17 22.58
N ILE A 77 15.66 0.92 21.38
CA ILE A 77 15.06 0.03 20.39
C ILE A 77 15.89 -1.24 20.29
N CYS A 78 15.25 -2.38 20.54
CA CYS A 78 15.89 -3.70 20.42
C CYS A 78 15.19 -4.62 19.41
N ASN A 79 13.94 -4.31 19.04
CA ASN A 79 13.17 -5.04 18.04
C ASN A 79 12.02 -4.17 17.47
N GLU A 80 11.29 -4.72 16.49
CA GLU A 80 10.17 -4.06 15.82
C GLU A 80 9.08 -3.63 16.83
N GLN A 81 8.80 -4.44 17.86
CA GLN A 81 7.79 -4.14 18.87
C GLN A 81 8.17 -2.94 19.75
N THR A 82 9.43 -2.85 20.18
CA THR A 82 9.92 -1.66 20.92
C THR A 82 9.89 -0.40 20.07
N PHE A 83 10.14 -0.51 18.76
CA PHE A 83 10.04 0.61 17.86
C PHE A 83 8.58 1.05 17.65
N GLU A 84 7.66 0.10 17.49
CA GLU A 84 6.22 0.39 17.41
C GLU A 84 5.71 1.13 18.66
N LEU A 85 6.15 0.73 19.86
CA LEU A 85 5.85 1.42 21.11
C LEU A 85 6.38 2.86 21.12
N ALA A 86 7.61 3.10 20.65
CA ALA A 86 8.17 4.44 20.52
C ALA A 86 7.36 5.30 19.54
N LEU A 87 6.94 4.74 18.39
CA LEU A 87 6.08 5.41 17.42
C LEU A 87 4.72 5.78 18.04
N HIS A 88 4.10 4.85 18.78
CA HIS A 88 2.85 5.07 19.48
C HIS A 88 2.93 6.16 20.55
N ARG A 89 4.09 6.32 21.18
CA ARG A 89 4.28 7.29 22.26
C ARG A 89 4.68 8.68 21.76
N PHE A 90 5.50 8.76 20.73
CA PHE A 90 6.16 10.03 20.36
C PHE A 90 5.74 10.60 19.01
N ILE A 91 5.37 9.76 18.05
CA ILE A 91 5.10 10.16 16.66
C ILE A 91 3.60 10.25 16.40
N MET A 92 2.90 9.12 16.58
CA MET A 92 1.49 8.98 16.22
C MET A 92 0.54 9.90 17.00
N PRO A 93 0.75 10.22 18.30
CA PRO A 93 -0.12 11.18 18.99
C PRO A 93 -0.11 12.55 18.32
N THR A 94 1.06 13.04 17.90
CA THR A 94 1.21 14.31 17.18
C THR A 94 0.47 14.28 15.84
N VAL A 95 0.67 13.22 15.05
CA VAL A 95 -0.03 13.01 13.77
C VAL A 95 -1.55 13.03 13.99
N ASN A 96 -2.04 12.22 14.94
CA ASN A 96 -3.47 12.05 15.21
C ASN A 96 -4.12 13.32 15.74
N HIS A 97 -3.45 14.10 16.59
CA HIS A 97 -3.94 15.41 17.02
C HIS A 97 -4.07 16.39 15.84
N CYS A 98 -3.11 16.39 14.92
CA CYS A 98 -3.21 17.21 13.71
C CYS A 98 -4.32 16.73 12.76
N LEU A 99 -4.57 15.41 12.70
CA LEU A 99 -5.65 14.84 11.90
C LEU A 99 -7.04 15.08 12.51
N ALA A 100 -7.14 15.21 13.83
CA ALA A 100 -8.41 15.41 14.54
C ALA A 100 -9.12 16.73 14.18
N VAL A 101 -8.37 17.73 13.68
CA VAL A 101 -8.91 19.00 13.16
C VAL A 101 -9.67 18.80 11.85
N SER A 102 -9.38 17.73 11.10
CA SER A 102 -10.07 17.40 9.86
C SER A 102 -11.50 16.92 10.13
N SER A 103 -12.45 17.32 9.29
CA SER A 103 -13.85 16.84 9.34
C SER A 103 -14.00 15.32 9.26
N THR A 104 -13.05 14.63 8.60
CA THR A 104 -13.07 13.17 8.45
C THR A 104 -12.41 12.42 9.61
N LYS A 105 -11.72 13.14 10.49
CA LYS A 105 -11.01 12.66 11.69
C LYS A 105 -10.28 11.32 11.48
N PRO A 106 -9.41 11.21 10.45
CA PRO A 106 -8.63 10.00 10.26
C PRO A 106 -7.72 9.78 11.46
N HIS A 107 -7.44 8.53 11.79
CA HIS A 107 -6.69 8.17 12.99
C HIS A 107 -5.80 6.96 12.74
N TYR A 108 -4.50 7.12 12.95
CA TYR A 108 -3.54 6.04 12.96
C TYR A 108 -3.56 5.27 14.28
N GLY A 109 -3.57 3.95 14.22
CA GLY A 109 -3.46 3.10 15.40
C GLY A 109 -3.04 1.68 15.04
N PRO A 110 -3.15 0.75 16.00
CA PRO A 110 -2.80 -0.64 15.76
C PRO A 110 -3.60 -1.22 14.58
N GLY A 111 -2.93 -1.96 13.71
CA GLY A 111 -3.58 -2.60 12.56
C GLY A 111 -4.59 -3.67 12.96
N SER A 112 -4.50 -4.20 14.18
CA SER A 112 -5.49 -5.09 14.80
C SER A 112 -6.91 -4.50 14.92
N ARG A 113 -7.08 -3.19 14.72
CA ARG A 113 -8.40 -2.55 14.60
C ARG A 113 -9.16 -2.98 13.35
N CYS A 114 -8.45 -3.39 12.31
CA CYS A 114 -9.02 -3.79 11.02
C CYS A 114 -8.67 -5.27 10.81
N THR A 115 -9.49 -6.17 11.34
CA THR A 115 -9.20 -7.60 11.29
C THR A 115 -9.65 -8.21 9.96
N LEU A 116 -8.68 -8.63 9.15
CA LEU A 116 -8.89 -9.61 8.08
C LEU A 116 -8.14 -10.91 8.45
N PRO A 117 -8.73 -12.10 8.30
CA PRO A 117 -8.13 -13.37 8.75
C PRO A 117 -6.71 -13.62 8.22
N ASP A 118 -6.42 -13.19 6.99
CA ASP A 118 -5.16 -13.44 6.30
C ASP A 118 -4.25 -12.20 6.19
N ALA A 119 -4.61 -11.07 6.81
CA ALA A 119 -3.86 -9.83 6.70
C ALA A 119 -3.92 -9.04 8.01
N LYS A 120 -2.80 -8.99 8.71
CA LYS A 120 -2.63 -8.24 9.96
C LYS A 120 -1.50 -7.23 9.81
N PRO A 121 -1.79 -6.03 9.29
CA PRO A 121 -0.80 -4.95 9.29
C PRO A 121 -0.47 -4.54 10.72
N ASP A 122 0.71 -3.96 10.92
CA ASP A 122 1.08 -3.35 12.21
C ASP A 122 0.29 -2.06 12.43
N TRP A 123 0.00 -1.33 11.33
CA TRP A 123 -0.68 -0.04 11.37
C TRP A 123 -1.99 -0.04 10.59
N SER A 124 -2.98 0.68 11.14
CA SER A 124 -4.18 1.09 10.41
C SER A 124 -4.40 2.59 10.48
N CYS A 125 -4.88 3.16 9.38
CA CYS A 125 -5.49 4.48 9.36
C CYS A 125 -6.98 4.34 9.10
N VAL A 126 -7.79 4.54 10.14
CA VAL A 126 -9.26 4.45 10.02
C VAL A 126 -9.88 5.84 9.89
N GLY A 127 -11.05 5.93 9.28
CA GLY A 127 -11.79 7.19 9.11
C GLY A 127 -13.30 6.98 9.18
N ARG A 128 -14.05 8.02 9.55
CA ARG A 128 -15.53 8.06 9.53
C ARG A 128 -16.26 6.93 10.28
N GLY A 129 -15.69 6.43 11.38
CA GLY A 129 -16.35 5.43 12.24
C GLY A 129 -16.42 4.02 11.65
N VAL A 130 -15.81 3.78 10.49
CA VAL A 130 -15.71 2.46 9.86
C VAL A 130 -14.34 1.88 10.18
N TYR A 131 -14.27 0.62 10.61
CA TYR A 131 -13.04 -0.14 10.82
C TYR A 131 -12.40 -0.59 9.48
N PHE A 132 -12.39 0.30 8.49
CA PHE A 132 -11.75 0.10 7.21
C PHE A 132 -10.38 0.76 7.21
N ASN A 133 -9.36 0.02 6.79
CA ASN A 133 -7.99 0.52 6.80
C ASN A 133 -7.68 1.30 5.51
N TYR A 134 -7.74 2.62 5.58
CA TYR A 134 -7.44 3.49 4.44
C TYR A 134 -5.94 3.59 4.14
N VAL A 135 -5.06 3.27 5.10
CA VAL A 135 -3.61 3.31 4.90
C VAL A 135 -2.96 2.23 5.77
N PRO A 136 -2.92 0.97 5.30
CA PRO A 136 -2.16 -0.07 5.99
C PRO A 136 -0.66 0.26 6.01
N GLY A 137 0.01 -0.14 7.09
CA GLY A 137 1.46 0.00 7.18
C GLY A 137 2.11 -1.10 8.00
N ASP A 138 3.42 -1.19 7.87
CA ASP A 138 4.27 -2.18 8.52
C ASP A 138 5.46 -1.50 9.20
N THR A 139 5.82 -1.99 10.37
CA THR A 139 6.99 -1.53 11.13
C THR A 139 8.17 -2.40 10.76
N LYS A 140 9.29 -1.79 10.41
CA LYS A 140 10.56 -2.48 10.18
C LYS A 140 11.69 -1.75 10.90
N LEU A 141 12.87 -2.35 10.90
CA LEU A 141 14.08 -1.70 11.41
C LEU A 141 15.04 -1.48 10.24
N SER A 142 15.74 -0.35 10.25
CA SER A 142 16.73 0.04 9.24
C SER A 142 17.82 -1.01 9.07
N ALA A 143 18.18 -1.69 10.17
CA ALA A 143 19.12 -2.82 10.20
C ALA A 143 18.64 -4.06 9.41
N LYS A 144 17.34 -4.19 9.14
CA LYS A 144 16.74 -5.33 8.42
C LYS A 144 16.19 -4.95 7.05
N PHE A 145 15.74 -3.72 6.86
CA PHE A 145 15.15 -3.24 5.63
C PHE A 145 15.65 -1.84 5.28
N TRP A 146 16.09 -1.69 4.04
CA TRP A 146 16.49 -0.40 3.48
C TRP A 146 16.03 -0.28 2.03
N PRO A 147 15.63 0.90 1.53
CA PRO A 147 15.22 1.08 0.14
C PRO A 147 16.26 0.62 -0.89
N SER A 148 17.55 0.84 -0.63
CA SER A 148 18.64 0.39 -1.53
C SER A 148 18.83 -1.13 -1.59
N MET A 149 18.10 -1.89 -0.75
CA MET A 149 18.01 -3.35 -0.91
C MET A 149 17.37 -3.74 -2.22
N LEU A 150 16.66 -2.84 -2.92
CA LEU A 150 16.21 -3.07 -4.30
C LEU A 150 17.36 -3.56 -5.19
N ASP A 151 18.52 -2.92 -5.08
CA ASP A 151 19.71 -3.25 -5.89
C ASP A 151 20.65 -4.23 -5.20
N THR A 152 20.75 -4.15 -3.86
CA THR A 152 21.76 -4.89 -3.10
C THR A 152 21.28 -6.23 -2.55
N ASN A 153 19.98 -6.36 -2.25
CA ASN A 153 19.39 -7.58 -1.72
C ASN A 153 17.88 -7.67 -2.04
N PHE A 154 17.58 -7.85 -3.33
CA PHE A 154 16.22 -7.82 -3.85
C PHE A 154 15.27 -8.79 -3.12
N ARG A 155 15.75 -9.97 -2.71
CA ARG A 155 14.93 -10.98 -2.02
C ARG A 155 14.43 -10.49 -0.66
N GLU A 156 15.26 -9.82 0.13
CA GLU A 156 14.84 -9.25 1.41
C GLU A 156 13.94 -8.04 1.22
N TRP A 157 14.27 -7.17 0.26
CA TRP A 157 13.44 -6.03 -0.13
C TRP A 157 12.02 -6.47 -0.53
N GLN A 158 11.93 -7.49 -1.38
CA GLN A 158 10.68 -8.00 -1.94
C GLN A 158 9.73 -8.56 -0.87
N LYS A 159 10.25 -9.15 0.22
CA LYS A 159 9.42 -9.64 1.33
C LYS A 159 8.60 -8.52 1.96
N VAL A 160 9.26 -7.42 2.30
CA VAL A 160 8.64 -6.28 3.01
C VAL A 160 7.65 -5.56 2.10
N ILE A 161 8.06 -5.30 0.86
CA ILE A 161 7.22 -4.62 -0.13
C ILE A 161 5.99 -5.48 -0.47
N GLY A 162 6.20 -6.77 -0.71
CA GLY A 162 5.11 -7.69 -1.02
C GLY A 162 4.13 -7.87 0.14
N GLN A 163 4.61 -7.78 1.38
CA GLN A 163 3.76 -7.80 2.57
C GLN A 163 2.84 -6.58 2.63
N VAL A 164 3.38 -5.36 2.49
CA VAL A 164 2.55 -4.13 2.47
C VAL A 164 1.62 -4.10 1.26
N MET A 165 2.08 -4.55 0.09
CA MET A 165 1.24 -4.66 -1.10
C MET A 165 0.06 -5.63 -0.88
N THR A 166 0.29 -6.77 -0.21
CA THR A 166 -0.79 -7.67 0.18
C THR A 166 -1.81 -6.98 1.07
N TYR A 167 -1.38 -6.16 2.03
CA TYR A 167 -2.31 -5.37 2.86
C TYR A 167 -3.11 -4.38 2.02
N GLN A 168 -2.45 -3.62 1.15
CA GLN A 168 -3.10 -2.67 0.25
C GLN A 168 -4.18 -3.34 -0.60
N LEU A 169 -3.88 -4.50 -1.20
CA LEU A 169 -4.85 -5.28 -1.97
C LEU A 169 -6.02 -5.78 -1.11
N LYS A 170 -5.73 -6.34 0.07
CA LYS A 170 -6.75 -6.91 0.98
C LYS A 170 -7.69 -5.85 1.54
N PHE A 171 -7.19 -4.65 1.80
CA PHE A 171 -7.99 -3.51 2.26
C PHE A 171 -8.45 -2.60 1.12
N ALA A 172 -8.32 -3.00 -0.14
CA ALA A 172 -8.65 -2.17 -1.30
C ALA A 172 -8.12 -0.72 -1.19
N SER A 173 -6.91 -0.57 -0.63
CA SER A 173 -6.30 0.71 -0.36
C SER A 173 -5.18 1.00 -1.34
N ARG A 174 -5.28 2.17 -2.00
CA ARG A 174 -4.26 2.69 -2.91
C ARG A 174 -2.94 3.00 -2.21
N TYR A 175 -2.98 3.38 -0.95
CA TYR A 175 -1.82 3.91 -0.24
C TYR A 175 -1.40 2.99 0.91
N GLY A 176 -0.09 2.89 1.13
CA GLY A 176 0.49 2.14 2.23
C GLY A 176 1.84 2.72 2.62
N PHE A 177 2.43 2.24 3.71
CA PHE A 177 3.76 2.70 4.12
C PHE A 177 4.54 1.62 4.88
N ILE A 178 5.85 1.79 4.88
CA ILE A 178 6.79 1.08 5.73
C ILE A 178 7.50 2.14 6.55
N ILE A 179 7.53 1.98 7.87
CA ILE A 179 8.27 2.89 8.75
C ILE A 179 9.41 2.14 9.42
N THR A 180 10.60 2.72 9.37
CA THR A 180 11.78 2.29 10.11
C THR A 180 12.26 3.38 11.06
N ASP A 181 13.20 3.03 11.93
CA ASP A 181 13.87 3.95 12.85
C ASP A 181 14.64 5.08 12.15
N ASP A 182 14.87 4.97 10.84
CA ASP A 182 15.65 5.94 10.07
C ASP A 182 14.95 6.43 8.79
N VAL A 183 13.98 5.69 8.21
CA VAL A 183 13.28 6.12 7.00
C VAL A 183 11.79 5.78 7.01
N LEU A 184 11.00 6.63 6.35
CA LEU A 184 9.61 6.34 5.99
C LEU A 184 9.53 6.11 4.48
N VAL A 185 9.07 4.92 4.07
CA VAL A 185 8.79 4.59 2.68
C VAL A 185 7.28 4.66 2.46
N VAL A 186 6.85 5.60 1.61
CA VAL A 186 5.43 5.74 1.25
C VAL A 186 5.18 5.07 -0.10
N MET A 187 4.11 4.30 -0.18
CA MET A 187 3.78 3.47 -1.34
C MET A 187 2.43 3.86 -1.94
N ARG A 188 2.38 3.87 -3.27
CA ARG A 188 1.15 3.93 -4.05
C ARG A 188 1.10 2.74 -5.00
N ILE A 189 0.13 1.86 -4.83
CA ILE A 189 -0.07 0.73 -5.75
C ILE A 189 -0.84 1.20 -7.00
N THR A 190 -0.51 0.62 -8.15
CA THR A 190 -1.21 0.82 -9.42
C THR A 190 -1.47 -0.57 -10.02
N SER A 191 -2.64 -0.81 -10.59
CA SER A 191 -2.92 -2.07 -11.28
C SER A 191 -2.37 -2.06 -12.70
N GLU A 192 -1.98 -3.23 -13.21
CA GLU A 192 -1.66 -3.36 -14.62
C GLU A 192 -2.96 -3.40 -15.43
N ARG A 193 -3.00 -2.67 -16.55
CA ARG A 193 -4.14 -2.70 -17.46
C ARG A 193 -4.16 -4.04 -18.17
N THR A 194 -5.00 -4.96 -17.71
CA THR A 194 -5.31 -6.17 -18.48
C THR A 194 -6.06 -5.73 -19.73
N GLY A 195 -5.46 -5.94 -20.90
CA GLY A 195 -6.12 -5.64 -22.17
C GLY A 195 -7.51 -6.31 -22.25
N PRO A 196 -8.42 -5.81 -23.11
CA PRO A 196 -9.72 -6.45 -23.32
C PRO A 196 -9.46 -7.93 -23.60
N GLY A 197 -9.96 -8.80 -22.73
CA GLY A 197 -9.67 -10.23 -22.79
C GLY A 197 -9.94 -10.76 -24.20
N ILE A 198 -9.30 -11.86 -24.59
CA ILE A 198 -9.46 -12.48 -25.91
C ILE A 198 -10.95 -12.84 -26.19
N ALA A 199 -11.78 -12.89 -25.14
CA ALA A 199 -13.23 -13.04 -25.23
C ALA A 199 -14.00 -11.76 -25.58
N THR A 200 -13.44 -10.56 -25.40
CA THR A 200 -14.09 -9.28 -25.74
C THR A 200 -14.20 -9.08 -27.26
N SER A 201 -13.30 -9.70 -28.03
CA SER A 201 -13.39 -9.81 -29.49
C SER A 201 -14.11 -11.07 -29.98
N ARG A 202 -14.56 -11.97 -29.08
CA ARG A 202 -15.51 -13.01 -29.47
C ARG A 202 -16.85 -12.34 -29.65
N GLY A 203 -17.28 -12.23 -30.92
CA GLY A 203 -18.64 -11.79 -31.23
C GLY A 203 -19.64 -12.61 -30.43
N ARG A 204 -20.54 -11.94 -29.71
CA ARG A 204 -21.78 -12.59 -29.25
C ARG A 204 -22.40 -13.28 -30.45
N ARG A 205 -22.76 -14.56 -30.32
CA ARG A 205 -23.51 -15.32 -31.34
C ARG A 205 -24.70 -14.45 -31.79
N PRO A 206 -24.77 -14.01 -33.06
CA PRO A 206 -25.90 -13.22 -33.52
C PRO A 206 -27.07 -14.14 -33.87
N GLU A 207 -28.29 -13.75 -33.49
CA GLU A 207 -29.46 -14.03 -34.34
C GLU A 207 -29.28 -13.22 -35.64
N LEU A 208 -29.39 -13.90 -36.79
CA LEU A 208 -29.45 -13.36 -38.16
C LEU A 208 -30.43 -12.15 -38.23
N VAL A 209 -30.27 -11.03 -38.96
CA VAL A 209 -29.73 -10.63 -40.28
C VAL A 209 -29.51 -9.08 -40.16
N GLN A 210 -28.54 -8.33 -40.71
CA GLN A 210 -28.26 -8.02 -42.12
C GLN A 210 -27.07 -7.02 -42.18
N SER A 211 -26.33 -7.05 -43.29
CA SER A 211 -25.10 -6.28 -43.56
C SER A 211 -25.31 -4.77 -43.76
N VAL A 212 -24.37 -3.95 -43.27
CA VAL A 212 -23.90 -2.75 -43.98
C VAL A 212 -22.39 -2.59 -43.76
N ASN A 213 -21.70 -2.31 -44.87
CA ASN A 213 -20.26 -2.16 -45.02
C ASN A 213 -19.94 -0.65 -45.05
N TYR A 214 -18.95 -0.15 -44.30
CA TYR A 214 -18.22 1.10 -44.60
C TYR A 214 -16.87 1.17 -43.85
N ASN A 215 -15.97 1.96 -44.42
CA ASN A 215 -14.52 1.89 -44.35
C ASN A 215 -13.86 2.57 -43.12
N ASN A 216 -12.65 2.09 -42.82
CA ASN A 216 -11.40 2.80 -42.47
C ASN A 216 -11.49 4.28 -42.02
N VAL A 217 -11.07 4.58 -40.77
CA VAL A 217 -10.38 5.83 -40.40
C VAL A 217 -9.35 5.58 -39.29
N ASP A 218 -8.21 6.20 -39.51
CA ASP A 218 -7.03 6.46 -38.68
C ASP A 218 -7.33 7.10 -37.31
N ALA A 219 -6.48 6.82 -36.31
CA ALA A 219 -6.39 7.59 -35.07
C ALA A 219 -4.97 7.50 -34.49
N SER A 220 -4.21 8.55 -34.78
CA SER A 220 -2.96 8.97 -34.14
C SER A 220 -3.19 9.58 -32.75
N ASP A 221 -2.06 9.73 -32.04
CA ASP A 221 -1.76 10.52 -30.82
C ASP A 221 -1.92 9.77 -29.49
N ALA A 222 -0.85 9.35 -28.79
CA ALA A 222 0.32 10.06 -28.23
C ALA A 222 0.02 10.86 -26.94
N ASN A 223 0.61 10.41 -25.83
CA ASN A 223 1.32 11.29 -24.88
C ASN A 223 2.07 10.47 -23.81
N THR A 224 3.31 10.11 -24.10
CA THR A 224 4.34 9.85 -23.07
C THR A 224 5.11 11.14 -22.85
N ALA A 225 4.74 11.89 -21.84
CA ALA A 225 5.62 12.92 -21.28
C ALA A 225 6.73 12.20 -20.50
N ALA A 226 7.81 11.87 -21.19
CA ALA A 226 9.05 11.47 -20.54
C ALA A 226 9.68 12.74 -19.94
N SER A 227 9.44 13.00 -18.65
CA SER A 227 10.37 13.81 -17.87
C SER A 227 11.49 12.90 -17.40
N PHE A 228 12.72 13.27 -17.70
CA PHE A 228 13.92 12.68 -17.12
C PHE A 228 13.74 12.54 -15.61
N VAL A 229 13.76 11.30 -15.12
CA VAL A 229 13.84 10.99 -13.69
C VAL A 229 15.26 10.49 -13.46
N ASP A 230 15.87 11.00 -12.40
CA ASP A 230 17.17 10.56 -11.92
C ASP A 230 17.03 9.12 -11.39
N ASP A 231 17.59 8.16 -12.13
CA ASP A 231 17.42 6.72 -11.90
C ASP A 231 18.45 6.17 -10.89
N GLN A 232 19.14 7.02 -10.12
CA GLN A 232 20.11 6.63 -9.09
C GLN A 232 19.48 6.67 -7.70
N PRO A 233 19.22 5.51 -7.04
CA PRO A 233 18.69 5.46 -5.68
C PRO A 233 19.56 6.11 -4.60
N LEU A 234 20.84 6.28 -4.89
CA LEU A 234 21.81 6.98 -4.04
C LEU A 234 21.67 8.51 -4.10
N ASP A 235 21.10 9.04 -5.19
CA ASP A 235 20.95 10.48 -5.44
C ASP A 235 19.54 10.98 -5.10
N TRP A 236 18.68 10.10 -4.58
CA TRP A 236 17.37 10.49 -4.07
C TRP A 236 17.54 11.48 -2.91
N GLU A 237 16.80 12.59 -2.94
CA GLU A 237 16.59 13.41 -1.75
C GLU A 237 15.78 12.60 -0.73
N VAL A 238 16.47 11.74 0.01
CA VAL A 238 15.91 11.09 1.20
C VAL A 238 15.83 12.18 2.25
N ASN A 239 14.65 12.78 2.33
CA ASN A 239 14.32 13.65 3.45
C ASN A 239 14.56 12.85 4.74
N PRO A 240 15.39 13.36 5.68
CA PRO A 240 15.58 12.68 6.95
C PRO A 240 14.22 12.44 7.62
N PRO A 241 14.09 11.44 8.51
CA PRO A 241 12.81 11.03 9.09
C PRO A 241 12.08 12.16 9.85
N GLN A 242 12.72 13.31 10.01
CA GLN A 242 12.19 14.61 10.43
C GLN A 242 10.82 14.97 9.81
N TYR A 243 10.51 14.50 8.60
CA TYR A 243 9.24 14.78 7.93
C TYR A 243 8.25 13.60 7.92
N ALA A 244 8.56 12.49 8.61
CA ALA A 244 7.68 11.33 8.68
C ALA A 244 6.30 11.69 9.22
N ILE A 245 6.23 12.59 10.21
CA ILE A 245 4.97 13.05 10.80
C ILE A 245 4.11 13.79 9.75
N LEU A 246 4.70 14.70 8.97
CA LEU A 246 4.03 15.40 7.87
C LEU A 246 3.56 14.43 6.78
N ALA A 247 4.43 13.52 6.34
CA ALA A 247 4.13 12.55 5.30
C ALA A 247 2.97 11.63 5.71
N LEU A 248 2.97 11.10 6.94
CA LEU A 248 1.87 10.30 7.48
C LEU A 248 0.57 11.10 7.53
N TRP A 249 0.61 12.35 7.99
CA TRP A 249 -0.56 13.22 8.00
C TRP A 249 -1.13 13.45 6.59
N CYS A 250 -0.27 13.76 5.62
CA CYS A 250 -0.67 13.96 4.22
C CYS A 250 -1.26 12.69 3.61
N LEU A 251 -0.65 11.53 3.87
CA LEU A 251 -1.09 10.24 3.36
C LEU A 251 -2.50 9.88 3.86
N ALA A 252 -2.79 10.09 5.14
CA ALA A 252 -4.12 9.92 5.71
C ALA A 252 -5.16 10.90 5.13
N MET A 253 -4.77 12.16 4.91
CA MET A 253 -5.66 13.15 4.30
C MET A 253 -5.97 12.80 2.84
N MET A 254 -4.97 12.34 2.10
CA MET A 254 -5.12 11.88 0.71
C MET A 254 -6.00 10.65 0.59
N SER A 255 -5.89 9.69 1.50
CA SER A 255 -6.68 8.46 1.47
C SER A 255 -8.14 8.68 1.86
N VAL A 256 -8.42 9.57 2.82
CA VAL A 256 -9.80 9.75 3.33
C VAL A 256 -10.57 10.86 2.61
N LYS A 257 -9.90 11.88 2.06
CA LYS A 257 -10.54 12.98 1.32
C LYS A 257 -10.31 12.95 -0.18
N GLY A 258 -9.18 12.40 -0.62
CA GLY A 258 -8.85 12.20 -2.02
C GLY A 258 -9.37 10.87 -2.56
N GLY A 259 -8.81 10.43 -3.69
CA GLY A 259 -9.08 9.11 -4.25
C GLY A 259 -8.19 8.02 -3.64
N ASN A 260 -8.81 6.98 -3.06
CA ASN A 260 -8.12 5.82 -2.47
C ASN A 260 -8.29 4.50 -3.24
N ASN A 261 -8.92 4.54 -4.41
CA ASN A 261 -9.18 3.33 -5.18
C ASN A 261 -7.89 2.86 -5.89
N ILE A 262 -7.70 1.55 -5.95
CA ILE A 262 -6.67 0.94 -6.80
C ILE A 262 -7.14 1.04 -8.25
N ASP A 263 -6.29 1.57 -9.11
CA ASP A 263 -6.61 1.90 -10.50
C ASP A 263 -5.37 1.73 -11.39
N CYS A 264 -5.54 1.69 -12.70
CA CYS A 264 -4.44 1.46 -13.65
C CYS A 264 -3.68 2.74 -14.02
N SER A 265 -4.28 3.90 -13.75
CA SER A 265 -3.62 5.19 -13.88
C SER A 265 -4.23 6.20 -12.91
N TYR A 266 -3.50 7.26 -12.63
CA TYR A 266 -3.93 8.27 -11.68
C TYR A 266 -3.63 9.67 -12.17
N PRO A 267 -4.51 10.65 -11.85
CA PRO A 267 -4.17 12.04 -12.08
C PRO A 267 -3.01 12.47 -11.17
N ALA A 268 -2.31 13.54 -11.58
CA ALA A 268 -1.28 14.16 -10.78
C ALA A 268 -1.82 14.58 -9.40
N LEU A 269 -1.00 14.56 -8.37
CA LEU A 269 -1.41 14.85 -7.00
C LEU A 269 -1.96 16.26 -6.84
N ASN A 270 -1.34 17.24 -7.48
CA ASN A 270 -1.76 18.63 -7.45
C ASN A 270 -2.56 18.98 -8.71
N SER A 271 -3.70 18.31 -8.87
CA SER A 271 -4.60 18.50 -10.01
C SER A 271 -6.06 18.43 -9.58
N TRP A 272 -6.93 18.89 -10.47
CA TRP A 272 -8.36 19.00 -10.25
C TRP A 272 -9.12 18.18 -11.27
N ARG A 273 -10.18 17.52 -10.85
CA ARG A 273 -11.17 16.92 -11.76
C ARG A 273 -12.46 17.72 -11.75
N ILE A 274 -13.24 17.58 -12.81
CA ILE A 274 -14.59 18.12 -12.90
C ILE A 274 -15.55 17.07 -12.35
N GLU A 275 -16.40 17.47 -11.40
CA GLU A 275 -17.43 16.62 -10.81
C GLU A 275 -18.75 17.40 -10.78
N GLY A 276 -19.63 17.10 -11.74
CA GLY A 276 -20.83 17.89 -12.01
C GLY A 276 -20.49 19.33 -12.40
N SER A 277 -20.94 20.30 -11.60
CA SER A 277 -20.71 21.74 -11.83
C SER A 277 -19.53 22.32 -11.01
N ARG A 278 -18.75 21.48 -10.33
CA ARG A 278 -17.66 21.89 -9.45
C ARG A 278 -16.34 21.24 -9.86
N TYR A 279 -15.26 21.90 -9.48
CA TYR A 279 -13.90 21.34 -9.53
C TYR A 279 -13.57 20.75 -8.17
N VAL A 280 -13.06 19.52 -8.15
CA VAL A 280 -12.64 18.81 -6.94
C VAL A 280 -11.17 18.46 -7.04
N HIS A 281 -10.38 18.84 -6.03
CA HIS A 281 -8.96 18.53 -5.99
C HIS A 281 -8.74 17.02 -5.78
N ASN A 282 -7.87 16.41 -6.58
CA ASN A 282 -7.73 14.95 -6.64
C ASN A 282 -7.16 14.34 -5.34
N SER A 283 -6.31 15.09 -4.64
CA SER A 283 -5.65 14.61 -3.41
C SER A 283 -6.30 15.12 -2.13
N SER A 284 -6.78 16.37 -2.11
CA SER A 284 -7.29 16.99 -0.87
C SER A 284 -8.82 16.97 -0.75
N GLY A 285 -9.53 16.68 -1.85
CA GLY A 285 -11.00 16.71 -1.91
C GLY A 285 -11.60 18.11 -1.80
N VAL A 286 -10.78 19.17 -1.76
CA VAL A 286 -11.26 20.56 -1.74
C VAL A 286 -12.06 20.86 -3.01
N THR A 287 -13.16 21.60 -2.87
CA THR A 287 -14.03 21.94 -4.00
C THR A 287 -14.03 23.43 -4.30
N LYS A 288 -14.13 23.80 -5.58
CA LYS A 288 -14.31 25.19 -6.01
C LYS A 288 -15.19 25.29 -7.24
N LYS A 289 -15.79 26.47 -7.44
CA LYS A 289 -16.73 26.73 -8.55
C LYS A 289 -16.03 27.02 -9.89
N ARG A 290 -14.77 27.47 -9.85
CA ARG A 290 -13.99 27.86 -11.05
C ARG A 290 -12.54 27.43 -10.90
N ALA A 291 -11.95 26.95 -11.99
CA ALA A 291 -10.51 26.76 -12.09
C ALA A 291 -9.81 28.12 -12.23
N GLY A 292 -8.72 28.29 -11.50
CA GLY A 292 -7.76 29.36 -11.63
C GLY A 292 -6.70 29.04 -12.69
N ARG A 293 -5.91 30.06 -13.06
CA ARG A 293 -4.97 30.00 -14.18
C ARG A 293 -3.85 28.95 -14.02
N ARG A 294 -3.49 28.60 -12.79
CA ARG A 294 -2.42 27.64 -12.47
C ARG A 294 -2.94 26.24 -12.14
N ASP A 295 -4.25 26.03 -12.19
CA ASP A 295 -4.83 24.74 -11.88
C ASP A 295 -4.69 23.79 -13.06
N VAL A 296 -4.10 22.63 -12.80
CA VAL A 296 -4.05 21.53 -13.77
C VAL A 296 -5.37 20.77 -13.68
N ILE A 297 -6.10 20.67 -14.79
CA ILE A 297 -7.34 19.91 -14.87
C ILE A 297 -7.03 18.53 -15.43
N GLN A 298 -7.18 17.50 -14.60
CA GLN A 298 -6.95 16.11 -14.96
C GLN A 298 -8.00 15.23 -14.27
N GLY A 299 -8.85 14.60 -15.07
CA GLY A 299 -9.84 13.64 -14.61
C GLY A 299 -9.23 12.28 -14.28
N ARG A 300 -10.07 11.35 -13.81
CA ARG A 300 -9.71 9.93 -13.89
C ARG A 300 -9.63 9.53 -15.36
N ASP A 301 -8.73 8.61 -15.66
CA ASP A 301 -8.66 8.00 -16.98
C ASP A 301 -9.99 7.30 -17.28
N PRO A 302 -10.72 7.72 -18.32
CA PRO A 302 -12.05 7.18 -18.62
C PRO A 302 -12.00 5.68 -18.95
N ASP A 303 -10.88 5.17 -19.44
CA ASP A 303 -10.74 3.76 -19.74
C ASP A 303 -10.30 2.91 -18.54
N ALA A 304 -9.84 3.57 -17.47
CA ALA A 304 -9.42 2.94 -16.24
C ALA A 304 -10.61 2.60 -15.33
N ALA A 305 -11.78 3.19 -15.59
CA ALA A 305 -13.06 2.90 -14.95
C ALA A 305 -13.65 1.52 -15.34
N GLY A 306 -12.79 0.51 -15.48
CA GLY A 306 -13.18 -0.89 -15.53
C GLY A 306 -13.72 -1.34 -14.18
N ASP A 307 -14.88 -1.95 -14.21
CA ASP A 307 -15.73 -2.34 -13.09
C ASP A 307 -15.09 -3.43 -12.21
N TRP A 308 -14.11 -3.06 -11.38
CA TRP A 308 -13.41 -3.98 -10.47
C TRP A 308 -14.20 -4.31 -9.19
N PHE A 309 -15.49 -3.92 -9.10
CA PHE A 309 -16.28 -4.07 -7.86
C PHE A 309 -17.55 -4.93 -7.95
N TYR A 310 -17.74 -5.74 -8.99
CA TYR A 310 -18.80 -6.75 -9.03
C TYR A 310 -18.26 -8.16 -9.29
N ALA A 311 -17.55 -8.71 -8.32
CA ALA A 311 -17.35 -10.15 -8.22
C ALA A 311 -17.17 -10.58 -6.76
N GLU A 312 -18.20 -10.33 -5.94
CA GLU A 312 -18.69 -11.22 -4.87
C GLU A 312 -19.73 -10.46 -4.01
N GLY A 313 -20.99 -10.91 -4.07
CA GLY A 313 -22.06 -10.47 -3.16
C GLY A 313 -23.22 -9.76 -3.84
N GLU A 314 -24.12 -10.53 -4.45
CA GLU A 314 -25.53 -10.12 -4.55
C GLU A 314 -26.10 -9.99 -3.12
N ALA A 315 -25.92 -8.82 -2.50
CA ALA A 315 -26.83 -8.36 -1.48
C ALA A 315 -27.92 -7.57 -2.20
N SER A 316 -28.94 -8.30 -2.67
CA SER A 316 -30.12 -7.72 -3.28
C SER A 316 -30.73 -6.69 -2.33
N SER A 317 -30.70 -5.44 -2.76
CA SER A 317 -31.54 -4.35 -2.24
C SER A 317 -33.00 -4.66 -2.62
N SER A 318 -33.64 -5.59 -1.91
CA SER A 318 -35.08 -5.80 -1.97
C SER A 318 -35.54 -6.73 -0.84
N GLY A 319 -36.24 -6.18 0.15
CA GLY A 319 -36.85 -6.92 1.26
C GLY A 319 -37.02 -5.99 2.45
N GLN A 320 -37.91 -5.00 2.35
CA GLN A 320 -39.24 -5.03 2.96
C GLN A 320 -39.22 -5.30 4.48
N ASN A 321 -39.59 -4.24 5.19
CA ASN A 321 -40.08 -4.26 6.56
C ASN A 321 -41.15 -5.34 6.73
N GLU A 322 -40.88 -6.37 7.51
CA GLU A 322 -41.91 -7.21 8.09
C GLU A 322 -41.38 -7.93 9.34
N TYR A 323 -41.46 -7.26 10.50
CA TYR A 323 -41.71 -7.95 11.75
C TYR A 323 -42.95 -7.34 12.37
N GLY A 324 -43.98 -8.17 12.41
CA GLY A 324 -45.35 -7.81 12.70
C GLY A 324 -45.56 -7.31 14.11
N GLN A 325 -46.42 -6.30 14.16
CA GLN A 325 -47.38 -6.09 15.24
C GLN A 325 -48.04 -7.43 15.60
N ARG A 326 -48.09 -7.75 16.90
CA ARG A 326 -49.16 -8.56 17.47
C ARG A 326 -49.81 -7.78 18.60
N GLU A 327 -50.95 -7.23 18.21
CA GLU A 327 -52.24 -7.21 18.89
C GLU A 327 -52.30 -7.12 20.42
N ARG A 328 -53.11 -6.12 20.81
CA ARG A 328 -53.64 -5.80 22.11
C ARG A 328 -55.03 -6.42 22.25
N GLY A 329 -55.31 -7.03 23.39
CA GLY A 329 -56.63 -7.42 23.91
C GLY A 329 -56.38 -8.27 25.17
N GLU A 330 -56.42 -7.68 26.37
CA GLU A 330 -57.59 -7.48 27.27
C GLU A 330 -58.11 -8.77 27.91
N GLU A 331 -58.48 -8.63 29.20
CA GLU A 331 -59.01 -9.60 30.19
C GLU A 331 -57.94 -10.40 30.97
N ASP A 332 -57.98 -10.60 32.28
CA ASP A 332 -58.62 -9.99 33.46
C ASP A 332 -57.97 -10.68 34.69
N GLU A 333 -57.98 -9.97 35.83
CA GLU A 333 -58.00 -10.39 37.25
C GLU A 333 -57.24 -11.66 37.73
N GLU A 334 -56.41 -11.51 38.78
CA GLU A 334 -56.59 -12.09 40.13
C GLU A 334 -55.28 -12.08 40.96
N ASP A 335 -55.34 -11.34 42.07
CA ASP A 335 -54.87 -11.61 43.45
C ASP A 335 -53.49 -12.20 43.81
N ARG A 336 -52.95 -11.59 44.90
CA ARG A 336 -52.12 -12.10 46.03
C ARG A 336 -50.81 -11.33 46.22
N ASP A 337 -50.75 -10.41 47.19
CA ASP A 337 -50.45 -10.58 48.64
C ASP A 337 -48.93 -10.77 48.85
N GLU A 338 -48.24 -9.79 49.47
CA GLU A 338 -47.70 -9.85 50.87
C GLU A 338 -46.50 -10.84 50.95
N GLU A 339 -45.29 -10.54 51.44
CA GLU A 339 -44.81 -9.99 52.72
C GLU A 339 -43.24 -10.12 52.62
N ASP A 340 -42.45 -9.12 53.01
CA ASP A 340 -41.70 -8.99 54.29
C ASP A 340 -40.49 -9.95 54.52
N GLY A 341 -39.44 -9.36 55.13
CA GLY A 341 -38.40 -10.04 55.93
C GLY A 341 -37.01 -10.07 55.29
N ASP A 342 -36.07 -9.16 55.57
CA ASP A 342 -35.29 -8.93 56.81
C ASP A 342 -34.21 -9.98 57.12
N ASP A 343 -33.00 -9.43 57.37
CA ASP A 343 -31.89 -9.91 58.22
C ASP A 343 -31.19 -11.25 57.81
N ASP A 344 -29.93 -11.55 58.10
CA ASP A 344 -29.03 -11.09 59.15
C ASP A 344 -27.60 -11.62 58.88
N ASP A 345 -26.61 -10.85 59.31
CA ASP A 345 -25.34 -11.16 59.99
C ASP A 345 -24.38 -12.34 59.63
N GLY A 346 -23.08 -11.99 59.80
CA GLY A 346 -22.06 -12.82 60.46
C GLY A 346 -20.94 -13.33 59.55
N ASP A 347 -19.78 -12.67 59.47
CA ASP A 347 -18.62 -12.70 60.38
C ASP A 347 -17.66 -13.89 60.19
N ASP A 348 -16.38 -13.52 60.14
CA ASP A 348 -15.15 -14.22 60.54
C ASP A 348 -14.75 -15.56 59.89
N ASP A 349 -13.53 -15.64 59.36
CA ASP A 349 -12.39 -16.18 60.13
C ASP A 349 -11.09 -16.19 59.31
N ALA A 350 -9.98 -15.88 59.99
CA ALA A 350 -8.62 -15.89 59.49
C ALA A 350 -7.93 -17.21 59.87
N GLY A 351 -7.12 -17.79 58.99
CA GLY A 351 -6.41 -19.04 59.30
C GLY A 351 -5.19 -19.28 58.42
N ASP A 352 -4.06 -18.84 58.94
CA ASP A 352 -2.68 -19.04 58.47
C ASP A 352 -2.17 -20.43 58.90
N VAL A 353 -1.59 -21.24 58.00
CA VAL A 353 -0.71 -22.37 58.37
C VAL A 353 0.31 -22.70 57.26
N ASP A 354 1.59 -22.53 57.60
CA ASP A 354 2.78 -23.03 56.90
C ASP A 354 2.86 -24.57 56.87
N GLY A 355 3.43 -25.13 55.79
CA GLY A 355 3.68 -26.57 55.67
C GLY A 355 4.81 -26.92 54.70
N VAL A 356 6.01 -27.10 55.25
CA VAL A 356 7.25 -27.57 54.61
C VAL A 356 7.24 -29.10 54.44
N GLY A 357 7.85 -29.58 53.34
CA GLY A 357 8.30 -30.97 53.12
C GLY A 357 7.88 -31.46 51.73
N GLY A 358 8.74 -31.96 50.85
CA GLY A 358 10.01 -32.64 51.00
C GLY A 358 9.93 -33.93 50.17
N ASP A 359 11.02 -34.23 49.46
CA ASP A 359 11.43 -35.56 48.96
C ASP A 359 11.25 -35.91 47.46
N SER A 360 12.39 -35.81 46.76
CA SER A 360 13.10 -36.82 45.97
C SER A 360 12.37 -38.03 45.36
N GLY A 361 12.74 -38.38 44.12
CA GLY A 361 12.66 -39.78 43.67
C GLY A 361 12.49 -40.00 42.16
N PRO A 362 13.51 -40.51 41.44
CA PRO A 362 13.52 -40.70 39.98
C PRO A 362 13.19 -42.14 39.53
N GLY A 363 12.86 -42.33 38.25
CA GLY A 363 12.94 -43.61 37.53
C GLY A 363 12.23 -43.54 36.17
N THR A 364 12.93 -43.53 35.02
CA THR A 364 13.60 -44.62 34.25
C THR A 364 12.67 -45.61 33.51
N HIS A 365 13.07 -45.86 32.25
CA HIS A 365 12.63 -46.88 31.28
C HIS A 365 11.32 -46.55 30.53
N GLY A 366 11.22 -46.66 29.20
CA GLY A 366 12.05 -47.31 28.18
C GLY A 366 11.09 -47.83 27.11
N GLY A 367 11.46 -47.83 25.83
CA GLY A 367 10.65 -48.49 24.80
C GLY A 367 10.88 -47.98 23.37
N GLU A 368 11.85 -48.59 22.68
CA GLU A 368 11.99 -48.60 21.22
C GLU A 368 10.91 -49.49 20.54
N GLY A 369 10.72 -49.29 19.23
CA GLY A 369 9.97 -50.16 18.31
C GLY A 369 9.24 -49.31 17.26
N ASP A 370 9.86 -48.95 16.13
CA ASP A 370 10.19 -49.72 14.92
C ASP A 370 9.02 -49.98 13.95
N ALA A 371 9.32 -49.67 12.68
CA ALA A 371 8.78 -50.10 11.39
C ALA A 371 7.27 -50.02 11.04
N GLY A 372 7.00 -49.28 9.95
CA GLY A 372 5.98 -49.68 8.96
C GLY A 372 5.36 -48.54 8.14
N PRO A 373 5.66 -48.41 6.83
CA PRO A 373 5.09 -47.37 5.96
C PRO A 373 3.84 -47.88 5.23
N VAL A 374 2.79 -47.06 5.15
CA VAL A 374 1.64 -47.31 4.28
C VAL A 374 1.47 -46.12 3.33
N GLY A 375 1.54 -46.43 2.04
CA GLY A 375 1.52 -45.47 0.95
C GLY A 375 0.18 -44.76 0.78
N SER A 376 0.25 -43.58 0.18
CA SER A 376 -0.90 -42.87 -0.35
C SER A 376 -0.59 -42.39 -1.76
N HIS A 377 -1.45 -42.78 -2.69
CA HIS A 377 -1.44 -42.40 -4.10
C HIS A 377 -1.61 -40.88 -4.25
N GLY A 378 -0.56 -40.21 -4.75
CA GLY A 378 -0.65 -38.85 -5.28
C GLY A 378 -1.12 -38.89 -6.74
N GLY A 379 -2.29 -38.31 -6.99
CA GLY A 379 -2.80 -38.06 -8.33
C GLY A 379 -2.00 -36.97 -9.03
N ASP A 380 -1.64 -37.27 -10.27
CA ASP A 380 -0.96 -36.39 -11.22
C ASP A 380 -1.97 -35.36 -11.77
N GLY A 381 -1.74 -34.09 -11.44
CA GLY A 381 -2.48 -32.94 -11.96
C GLY A 381 -1.47 -31.94 -12.49
N SER A 382 -1.11 -32.09 -13.77
CA SER A 382 -0.20 -31.20 -14.48
C SER A 382 -0.89 -29.85 -14.74
N ASP A 383 -0.65 -28.86 -13.90
CA ASP A 383 -0.95 -27.47 -14.20
C ASP A 383 0.12 -26.94 -15.18
N THR A 384 -0.32 -26.66 -16.40
CA THR A 384 0.47 -26.02 -17.44
C THR A 384 0.66 -24.54 -17.09
N GLU A 385 1.79 -24.25 -16.45
CA GLU A 385 2.29 -22.91 -16.19
C GLU A 385 2.42 -22.13 -17.52
N THR A 386 1.60 -21.09 -17.69
CA THR A 386 1.64 -20.23 -18.88
C THR A 386 2.80 -19.25 -18.71
N ILE A 387 3.98 -19.65 -19.20
CA ILE A 387 5.18 -18.80 -19.28
C ILE A 387 4.87 -17.63 -20.22
N VAL A 388 4.74 -16.42 -19.67
CA VAL A 388 4.71 -15.20 -20.48
C VAL A 388 6.11 -15.02 -21.09
N PRO A 389 6.27 -15.02 -22.42
CA PRO A 389 7.59 -14.95 -23.02
C PRO A 389 8.20 -13.57 -22.76
N GLY A 390 9.22 -13.51 -21.89
CA GLY A 390 10.04 -12.31 -21.74
C GLY A 390 10.61 -11.86 -23.09
N LEU A 391 10.78 -10.55 -23.26
CA LEU A 391 11.40 -9.98 -24.46
C LEU A 391 12.79 -10.60 -24.65
N ARG A 392 13.03 -11.23 -25.81
CA ARG A 392 14.31 -11.89 -26.09
C ARG A 392 15.39 -10.85 -26.35
N ARG A 393 16.50 -10.94 -25.63
CA ARG A 393 17.70 -10.13 -25.84
C ARG A 393 18.49 -10.65 -27.05
N MET A 394 18.94 -9.74 -27.91
CA MET A 394 19.68 -10.05 -29.14
C MET A 394 20.91 -9.16 -29.26
N HIS A 395 22.09 -9.76 -29.25
CA HIS A 395 23.33 -9.03 -29.53
C HIS A 395 23.44 -8.73 -31.03
N VAL A 396 23.74 -7.48 -31.36
CA VAL A 396 23.89 -6.98 -32.73
C VAL A 396 25.14 -6.11 -32.84
N SER A 397 25.71 -6.06 -34.04
CA SER A 397 26.82 -5.15 -34.36
C SER A 397 26.31 -3.98 -35.19
N ILE A 398 26.66 -2.76 -34.79
CA ILE A 398 26.28 -1.54 -35.51
C ILE A 398 27.38 -1.22 -36.53
N LYS A 399 26.97 -1.06 -37.80
CA LYS A 399 27.85 -0.75 -38.94
C LYS A 399 27.45 0.59 -39.54
N LYS A 400 28.30 1.18 -40.39
CA LYS A 400 27.96 2.38 -41.18
C LYS A 400 27.76 2.03 -42.64
N HIS A 401 26.72 2.58 -43.25
CA HIS A 401 26.57 2.56 -44.69
C HIS A 401 27.76 3.23 -45.38
N PHE A 402 28.26 2.63 -46.46
CA PHE A 402 29.46 3.13 -47.15
C PHE A 402 29.25 4.54 -47.73
N LEU A 403 28.07 4.79 -48.32
CA LEU A 403 27.76 6.05 -49.00
C LEU A 403 27.20 7.12 -48.06
N THR A 404 26.23 6.76 -47.20
CA THR A 404 25.52 7.73 -46.37
C THR A 404 26.14 7.94 -45.00
N ARG A 405 27.10 7.08 -44.61
CA ARG A 405 27.73 7.03 -43.28
C ARG A 405 26.76 6.86 -42.10
N ARG A 406 25.48 6.58 -42.37
CA ARG A 406 24.47 6.36 -41.33
C ARG A 406 24.70 5.02 -40.62
N PRO A 407 24.57 4.97 -39.29
CA PRO A 407 24.61 3.72 -38.55
C PRO A 407 23.43 2.83 -38.92
N TYR A 408 23.64 1.51 -38.95
CA TYR A 408 22.59 0.52 -39.11
C TYR A 408 22.98 -0.79 -38.39
N PHE A 409 21.98 -1.62 -38.07
CA PHE A 409 22.18 -2.97 -37.54
C PHE A 409 21.28 -3.98 -38.26
N ILE A 410 21.54 -5.28 -38.08
CA ILE A 410 20.71 -6.35 -38.63
C ILE A 410 19.71 -6.81 -37.56
N ASP A 411 18.41 -6.72 -37.85
CA ASP A 411 17.36 -7.13 -36.92
C ASP A 411 17.19 -8.65 -36.83
N ALA A 412 16.27 -9.09 -35.96
CA ALA A 412 15.93 -10.50 -35.74
C ALA A 412 15.43 -11.24 -37.00
N ARG A 413 15.07 -10.50 -38.06
CA ARG A 413 14.57 -11.02 -39.33
C ARG A 413 15.62 -10.92 -40.44
N GLY A 414 16.86 -10.54 -40.12
CA GLY A 414 17.93 -10.38 -41.10
C GLY A 414 17.81 -9.11 -41.93
N ARG A 415 17.03 -8.11 -41.50
CA ARG A 415 16.86 -6.84 -42.23
C ARG A 415 17.80 -5.78 -41.69
N GLU A 416 18.35 -4.96 -42.59
CA GLU A 416 19.09 -3.77 -42.21
C GLU A 416 18.13 -2.69 -41.70
N VAL A 417 18.38 -2.20 -40.50
CA VAL A 417 17.61 -1.14 -39.84
C VAL A 417 18.57 0.01 -39.56
N ASP A 418 18.35 1.12 -40.26
CA ASP A 418 19.05 2.38 -39.99
C ASP A 418 18.72 2.83 -38.57
N THR A 419 19.72 3.36 -37.87
CA THR A 419 19.57 3.79 -36.49
C THR A 419 20.49 4.96 -36.17
N ASP A 420 20.25 5.64 -35.06
CA ASP A 420 21.10 6.71 -34.54
C ASP A 420 21.48 6.43 -33.08
N VAL A 421 22.65 6.91 -32.62
CA VAL A 421 23.09 6.71 -31.23
C VAL A 421 22.09 7.27 -30.21
N THR A 422 21.33 8.31 -30.59
CA THR A 422 20.28 8.90 -29.75
C THR A 422 19.06 8.01 -29.55
N GLU A 423 18.85 6.99 -30.40
CA GLU A 423 17.78 6.01 -30.25
C GLU A 423 18.14 4.89 -29.26
N TRP A 424 19.42 4.78 -28.88
CA TRP A 424 19.92 3.72 -28.01
C TRP A 424 20.18 4.24 -26.61
N THR A 425 19.80 3.44 -25.62
CA THR A 425 20.08 3.72 -24.21
C THR A 425 21.44 3.13 -23.85
N ARG A 426 22.39 3.96 -23.42
CA ARG A 426 23.69 3.49 -22.93
C ARG A 426 23.54 2.87 -21.54
N VAL A 427 23.81 1.56 -21.43
CA VAL A 427 23.71 0.80 -20.17
C VAL A 427 25.10 0.27 -19.81
N ARG A 428 25.74 0.88 -18.82
CA ARG A 428 27.11 0.56 -18.36
C ARG A 428 28.15 0.55 -19.49
N HIS A 429 28.39 -0.60 -20.11
CA HIS A 429 29.43 -0.84 -21.11
C HIS A 429 28.90 -1.17 -22.51
N HIS A 430 27.57 -1.15 -22.72
CA HIS A 430 26.93 -1.43 -23.99
C HIS A 430 25.76 -0.46 -24.23
N TYR A 431 25.09 -0.63 -25.37
CA TYR A 431 23.94 0.15 -25.81
C TYR A 431 22.75 -0.80 -25.98
N GLU A 432 21.56 -0.42 -25.50
CA GLU A 432 20.32 -1.18 -25.65
C GLU A 432 19.28 -0.41 -26.45
N LEU A 433 18.62 -1.07 -27.40
CA LEU A 433 17.49 -0.55 -28.17
C LEU A 433 16.26 -1.45 -27.95
N SER A 434 15.24 -0.89 -27.31
CA SER A 434 13.99 -1.61 -27.00
C SER A 434 13.06 -1.67 -28.21
N GLY A 435 12.94 -2.86 -28.81
CA GLY A 435 11.96 -3.16 -29.84
C GLY A 435 10.68 -3.78 -29.31
N ARG A 436 9.64 -3.89 -30.15
CA ARG A 436 8.33 -4.44 -29.77
C ARG A 436 8.36 -5.89 -29.26
N ARG A 437 9.36 -6.68 -29.64
CA ARG A 437 9.49 -8.12 -29.30
C ARG A 437 10.90 -8.55 -28.86
N HIS A 438 11.88 -7.67 -29.02
CA HIS A 438 13.28 -7.96 -28.77
C HIS A 438 13.95 -6.74 -28.13
N ILE A 439 14.96 -6.97 -27.32
CA ILE A 439 15.89 -5.93 -26.87
C ILE A 439 17.18 -6.15 -27.63
N TYR A 440 17.58 -5.19 -28.46
CA TYR A 440 18.83 -5.25 -29.21
C TYR A 440 19.96 -4.69 -28.36
N VAL A 441 21.10 -5.38 -28.31
CA VAL A 441 22.25 -5.04 -27.47
C VAL A 441 23.47 -4.89 -28.37
N ALA A 442 24.16 -3.74 -28.30
CA ALA A 442 25.37 -3.47 -29.07
C ALA A 442 26.51 -3.02 -28.15
N ASP A 443 27.69 -3.60 -28.29
CA ASP A 443 28.81 -3.28 -27.38
C ASP A 443 29.40 -1.89 -27.67
N THR A 444 29.39 -1.45 -28.94
CA THR A 444 30.00 -0.18 -29.36
C THR A 444 29.25 0.46 -30.52
N PHE A 445 29.38 1.78 -30.64
CA PHE A 445 28.99 2.54 -31.83
C PHE A 445 30.23 2.86 -32.66
N PRO A 446 30.18 2.74 -34.00
CA PRO A 446 31.26 3.18 -34.86
C PRO A 446 31.41 4.71 -34.79
N GLU A 447 32.61 5.18 -34.41
CA GLU A 447 32.98 6.61 -34.38
C GLU A 447 32.76 7.30 -35.73
#